data_AF-A0A1A9WB50-F1
#
_entry.id   AF-A0A1A9WB50-F1
#
_cell.length_a   1.000
_cell.length_b   1.000
_cell.length_c   1.000
_cell.angle_alpha   90.00
_cell.angle_beta   90.00
_cell.angle_gamma   90.00
#
_symmetry.space_group_name_H-M   'P 1'
#
loop_
_entity.id
_entity.type
_entity.pdbx_description
1 polymer ?
#
loop_
_entity_poly.entity_id
_entity_poly.type
_entity_poly.pdbx_seq_one_letter_code
_entity_poly.pdbx_strand_id
1 'polypeptide(L)'
;MNKKSAKMNLQHIVDFELKKYSRGNWQLTPVTVKVYDLCKRMRDKTTMAYEAWTQYVITKDNEKIPCFGKGVRTGDPMILNIVIYHHVPFAAKAEYGVVGMNMEGRYKEVAIFQAFDKKNRLKSQSICVEIPGEIIRI
;
A
#
# COMPACT_ATOMS: atom_id res chain seq x y z
N MET A 1 -12.69 5.47 36.63
CA MET A 1 -13.43 5.58 35.34
C MET A 1 -12.58 5.00 34.22
N ASN A 2 -12.86 3.76 33.82
CA ASN A 2 -12.09 3.03 32.81
C ASN A 2 -12.51 3.49 31.39
N LYS A 3 -11.71 4.35 30.75
CA LYS A 3 -11.82 4.59 29.30
C LYS A 3 -11.30 3.33 28.59
N LYS A 4 -12.16 2.31 28.44
CA LYS A 4 -11.97 1.26 27.43
C LYS A 4 -11.96 1.96 26.07
N SER A 5 -10.77 2.26 25.58
CA SER A 5 -10.54 2.80 24.24
C SER A 5 -11.22 1.88 23.23
N ALA A 6 -12.38 2.29 22.73
CA ALA A 6 -13.13 1.54 21.73
C ALA A 6 -12.21 1.28 20.53
N LYS A 7 -11.90 0.01 20.27
CA LYS A 7 -11.15 -0.39 19.08
C LYS A 7 -11.97 0.03 17.85
N MET A 8 -11.53 1.09 17.18
CA MET A 8 -12.11 1.57 15.95
C MET A 8 -11.65 0.65 14.81
N ASN A 9 -12.58 -0.17 14.29
CA ASN A 9 -12.35 -0.92 13.06
C ASN A 9 -12.43 0.06 11.89
N LEU A 10 -11.29 0.25 11.21
CA LEU A 10 -11.10 1.14 10.08
C LEU A 10 -11.03 0.29 8.81
N GLN A 11 -11.75 0.69 7.78
CA GLN A 11 -11.60 0.13 6.44
C GLN A 11 -10.49 0.89 5.72
N HIS A 12 -9.57 0.17 5.08
CA HIS A 12 -8.42 0.75 4.39
C HIS A 12 -8.48 0.36 2.92
N ILE A 13 -8.58 1.36 2.06
CA ILE A 13 -8.63 1.19 0.61
C ILE A 13 -7.34 1.77 0.05
N VAL A 14 -6.78 1.08 -0.95
CA VAL A 14 -5.68 1.62 -1.76
C VAL A 14 -6.07 1.56 -3.21
N ASP A 15 -5.91 2.68 -3.89
CA ASP A 15 -6.01 2.78 -5.33
C ASP A 15 -4.61 2.86 -5.93
N PHE A 16 -4.33 1.99 -6.89
CA PHE A 16 -3.11 1.99 -7.67
C PHE A 16 -3.45 2.41 -9.10
N GLU A 17 -2.78 3.46 -9.57
CA GLU A 17 -2.85 3.93 -10.94
C GLU A 17 -1.47 3.80 -11.58
N LEU A 18 -1.38 3.09 -12.70
CA LEU A 18 -0.16 3.05 -13.49
C LEU A 18 -0.21 4.14 -14.55
N LYS A 19 0.79 5.03 -14.55
CA LYS A 19 0.92 6.14 -15.52
C LYS A 19 2.17 5.95 -16.36
N LYS A 20 2.04 6.07 -17.68
CA LYS A 20 3.14 6.03 -18.65
C LYS A 20 3.60 7.44 -18.97
N TYR A 21 4.90 7.70 -18.96
CA TYR A 21 5.43 8.96 -19.45
C TYR A 21 5.44 8.96 -20.98
N SER A 22 4.78 9.93 -21.60
CA SER A 22 4.74 10.10 -23.06
C SER A 22 4.68 11.57 -23.42
N ARG A 23 5.52 12.00 -24.38
CA ARG A 23 5.54 13.35 -24.94
C ARG A 23 5.58 14.47 -23.89
N GLY A 24 6.35 14.30 -22.83
CA GLY A 24 6.53 15.32 -21.79
C GLY A 24 5.52 15.28 -20.64
N ASN A 25 4.57 14.33 -20.63
CA ASN A 25 3.56 14.25 -19.57
C ASN A 25 3.24 12.79 -19.15
N TRP A 26 2.70 12.64 -17.95
CA TRP A 26 2.23 11.37 -17.41
C TRP A 26 0.80 11.08 -17.89
N GLN A 27 0.63 10.01 -18.65
CA GLN A 27 -0.65 9.55 -19.19
C GLN A 27 -1.14 8.35 -18.38
N LEU A 28 -2.41 8.37 -17.96
CA LEU A 28 -3.03 7.22 -17.29
C LEU A 28 -3.11 6.03 -18.25
N THR A 29 -2.73 4.85 -17.78
CA THR A 29 -2.89 3.61 -18.53
C THR A 29 -4.23 2.94 -18.17
N PRO A 30 -4.70 1.94 -18.94
CA PRO A 30 -5.86 1.14 -18.55
C PRO A 30 -5.65 0.33 -17.25
N VAL A 31 -4.41 0.21 -16.78
CA VAL A 31 -4.08 -0.56 -15.57
C VAL A 31 -4.38 0.28 -14.33
N THR A 32 -5.49 -0.06 -13.69
CA THR A 32 -5.90 0.47 -12.38
C THR A 32 -6.29 -0.67 -11.47
N VAL A 33 -5.87 -0.63 -10.21
CA VAL A 33 -6.13 -1.68 -9.23
C VAL A 33 -6.62 -1.05 -7.94
N LYS A 34 -7.80 -1.48 -7.47
CA LYS A 34 -8.35 -1.08 -6.17
C LYS A 34 -8.28 -2.23 -5.19
N VAL A 35 -7.62 -2.01 -4.06
CA VAL A 35 -7.45 -2.99 -2.99
C VAL A 35 -8.28 -2.60 -1.78
N TYR A 36 -9.29 -3.42 -1.48
CA TYR A 36 -10.10 -3.29 -0.27
C TYR A 36 -9.48 -4.04 0.91
N ASP A 37 -9.63 -3.46 2.10
CA ASP A 37 -9.14 -3.97 3.37
C ASP A 37 -7.65 -4.35 3.30
N LEU A 38 -6.82 -3.40 2.84
CA LEU A 38 -5.38 -3.62 2.66
C LEU A 38 -4.73 -4.27 3.88
N CYS A 39 -5.02 -3.78 5.09
CA CYS A 39 -4.47 -4.35 6.33
C CYS A 39 -4.76 -5.84 6.51
N LYS A 40 -5.92 -6.30 6.04
CA LYS A 40 -6.32 -7.71 6.10
C LYS A 40 -5.52 -8.49 5.07
N ARG A 41 -5.43 -7.98 3.84
CA ARG A 41 -4.68 -8.61 2.75
C ARG A 41 -3.19 -8.73 3.06
N MET A 42 -2.57 -7.70 3.65
CA MET A 42 -1.18 -7.74 4.15
C MET A 42 -0.89 -8.88 5.15
N ARG A 43 -1.91 -9.54 5.71
CA ARG A 43 -1.75 -10.67 6.64
C ARG A 43 -2.21 -12.00 6.05
N ASP A 44 -2.80 -11.96 4.87
CA ASP A 44 -3.36 -13.11 4.21
C ASP A 44 -2.36 -13.65 3.18
N LYS A 45 -1.79 -14.82 3.51
CA LYS A 45 -0.74 -15.49 2.72
C LYS A 45 -1.16 -15.85 1.30
N THR A 46 -2.46 -15.83 1.02
CA THR A 46 -3.02 -16.15 -0.30
C THR A 46 -3.15 -14.93 -1.21
N THR A 47 -2.85 -13.73 -0.71
CA THR A 47 -3.06 -12.49 -1.47
C THR A 47 -1.75 -11.96 -2.07
N MET A 48 -1.89 -11.32 -3.23
CA MET A 48 -0.79 -10.64 -3.93
C MET A 48 -0.05 -9.62 -3.04
N ALA A 49 -0.74 -8.96 -2.11
CA ALA A 49 -0.09 -8.03 -1.18
C ALA A 49 0.90 -8.73 -0.23
N TYR A 50 0.59 -9.96 0.20
CA TYR A 50 1.48 -10.75 1.03
C TYR A 50 2.63 -11.33 0.24
N GLU A 51 2.33 -11.94 -0.90
CA GLU A 51 3.32 -12.56 -1.77
C GLU A 51 4.30 -11.55 -2.38
N ALA A 52 3.81 -10.42 -2.91
CA ALA A 52 4.69 -9.46 -3.56
C ALA A 52 5.51 -8.61 -2.56
N TRP A 53 5.06 -8.49 -1.31
CA TRP A 53 5.61 -7.50 -0.39
C TRP A 53 5.69 -7.95 1.06
N THR A 54 4.55 -8.19 1.73
CA THR A 54 4.58 -8.20 3.21
C THR A 54 5.19 -9.45 3.82
N GLN A 55 5.38 -10.53 3.06
CA GLN A 55 6.16 -11.69 3.52
C GLN A 55 7.63 -11.35 3.83
N TYR A 56 8.15 -10.26 3.27
CA TYR A 56 9.53 -9.82 3.47
C TYR A 56 9.68 -8.81 4.60
N VAL A 57 8.59 -8.44 5.29
CA VAL A 57 8.61 -7.54 6.44
C VAL A 57 9.09 -8.31 7.68
N ILE A 58 10.18 -7.84 8.30
CA ILE A 58 10.68 -8.32 9.58
C ILE A 58 9.73 -7.83 10.68
N THR A 59 9.10 -8.78 11.37
CA THR A 59 8.33 -8.54 12.60
C THR A 59 9.08 -9.11 13.79
N LYS A 60 8.93 -8.52 14.98
CA LYS A 60 9.35 -9.19 16.22
C LYS A 60 8.56 -10.48 16.38
N ASP A 61 9.16 -11.50 16.99
CA ASP A 61 8.60 -12.87 17.04
C ASP A 61 7.11 -12.88 17.43
N ASN A 62 6.29 -13.50 16.57
CA ASN A 62 4.82 -13.60 16.67
C ASN A 62 4.00 -12.29 16.67
N GLU A 63 4.61 -11.13 16.41
CA GLU A 63 3.84 -9.89 16.23
C GLU A 63 3.17 -9.84 14.86
N LYS A 64 1.90 -9.38 14.84
CA LYS A 64 1.17 -9.18 13.60
C LYS A 64 1.75 -7.99 12.84
N ILE A 65 1.91 -8.13 11.53
CA ILE A 65 2.32 -7.03 10.64
C ILE A 65 1.46 -5.79 10.94
N PRO A 66 2.09 -4.65 11.34
CA PRO A 66 1.34 -3.44 11.68
C PRO A 66 0.66 -2.91 10.42
N CYS A 67 -0.48 -2.24 10.59
CA CYS A 67 -1.12 -1.55 9.46
C CYS A 67 -0.86 -0.05 9.53
N PHE A 68 -0.84 0.58 8.35
CA PHE A 68 -0.81 2.02 8.16
C PHE A 68 -1.77 2.76 9.10
N GLY A 69 -1.29 3.84 9.73
CA GLY A 69 -2.09 4.69 10.63
C GLY A 69 -2.37 4.11 12.03
N LYS A 70 -2.07 2.83 12.28
CA LYS A 70 -1.93 2.28 13.64
C LYS A 70 -0.46 2.34 14.04
N GLY A 71 0.08 3.55 14.15
CA GLY A 71 1.39 3.70 14.79
C GLY A 71 1.33 3.16 16.22
N VAL A 72 2.46 2.59 16.64
CA VAL A 72 2.72 2.42 18.06
C VAL A 72 2.56 3.80 18.68
N ARG A 73 1.76 3.91 19.74
CA ARG A 73 1.79 5.11 20.57
C ARG A 73 3.20 5.22 21.14
N THR A 74 4.08 5.92 20.46
CA THR A 74 5.21 6.54 21.14
C THR A 74 4.59 7.45 22.19
N GLY A 75 5.11 7.42 23.43
CA GLY A 75 4.59 8.24 24.53
C GLY A 75 4.65 9.75 24.27
N ASP A 76 5.21 10.14 23.13
CA ASP A 76 5.29 11.50 22.65
C ASP A 76 4.10 11.84 21.73
N PRO A 77 3.19 12.74 22.16
CA PRO A 77 2.03 13.17 21.38
C PRO A 77 2.37 14.01 20.14
N MET A 78 3.63 14.41 19.95
CA MET A 78 4.09 15.21 18.80
C MET A 78 4.68 14.38 17.67
N ILE A 79 5.09 13.13 17.95
CA ILE A 79 5.61 12.23 16.92
C ILE A 79 4.41 11.60 16.20
N LEU A 80 4.22 11.99 14.93
CA LEU A 80 3.27 11.36 14.03
C LEU A 80 3.46 9.84 14.13
N ASN A 81 2.36 9.10 14.21
CA ASN A 81 2.31 7.64 14.30
C ASN A 81 2.94 7.01 13.03
N ILE A 82 4.27 7.01 12.92
CA ILE A 82 5.03 6.49 11.79
C ILE A 82 5.21 4.99 12.01
N VAL A 83 4.74 4.20 11.05
CA VAL A 83 5.01 2.77 11.00
C VAL A 83 6.25 2.57 10.13
N ILE A 84 7.34 2.12 10.74
CA ILE A 84 8.56 1.74 10.02
C ILE A 84 8.48 0.24 9.72
N TYR A 85 8.53 -0.11 8.43
CA TYR A 85 8.62 -1.49 7.99
C TYR A 85 10.09 -1.80 7.69
N HIS A 86 10.66 -2.75 8.42
CA HIS A 86 11.98 -3.30 8.11
C HIS A 86 11.81 -4.49 7.19
N HIS A 87 12.58 -4.56 6.11
CA HIS A 87 12.52 -5.66 5.15
C HIS A 87 13.82 -6.45 5.13
N VAL A 88 13.72 -7.76 4.93
CA VAL A 88 14.86 -8.53 4.40
C VAL A 88 15.07 -8.17 2.93
N PRO A 89 16.29 -8.23 2.37
CA PRO A 89 16.49 -8.03 0.94
C PRO A 89 15.62 -9.00 0.13
N PHE A 90 14.85 -8.47 -0.82
CA PHE A 90 13.99 -9.29 -1.68
C PHE A 90 13.87 -8.68 -3.08
N ALA A 91 13.60 -9.54 -4.06
CA ALA A 91 13.19 -9.13 -5.39
C ALA A 91 11.67 -9.33 -5.50
N ALA A 92 10.93 -8.23 -5.65
CA ALA A 92 9.51 -8.32 -5.96
C ALA A 92 9.35 -8.84 -7.38
N LYS A 93 8.71 -10.00 -7.54
CA LYS A 93 8.38 -10.57 -8.85
C LYS A 93 6.88 -10.40 -9.09
N ALA A 94 6.52 -9.76 -10.19
CA ALA A 94 5.14 -9.66 -10.64
C ALA A 94 5.09 -10.04 -12.13
N GLU A 95 4.37 -11.13 -12.44
CA GLU A 95 4.20 -11.61 -13.81
C GLU A 95 2.75 -11.38 -14.24
N TYR A 96 2.57 -10.76 -15.40
CA TYR A 96 1.25 -10.51 -15.97
C TYR A 96 1.24 -10.96 -17.43
N GLY A 97 0.29 -11.82 -17.79
CA GLY A 97 0.05 -12.20 -19.18
C GLY A 97 -0.65 -11.07 -19.93
N VAL A 98 0.11 -10.11 -20.46
CA VAL A 98 -0.42 -8.99 -21.26
C VAL A 98 -0.15 -9.26 -22.73
N VAL A 99 -1.21 -9.33 -23.54
CA VAL A 99 -1.12 -9.54 -25.00
C VAL A 99 -1.51 -8.25 -25.72
N GLY A 100 -0.72 -7.86 -26.75
CA GLY A 100 -1.07 -6.76 -27.65
C GLY A 100 -0.77 -5.34 -27.16
N MET A 101 -0.11 -5.17 -26.00
CA MET A 101 0.29 -3.86 -25.48
C MET A 101 1.81 -3.78 -25.29
N ASN A 102 2.46 -2.81 -25.93
CA ASN A 102 3.86 -2.51 -25.61
C ASN A 102 3.94 -1.77 -24.26
N MET A 103 4.34 -2.52 -23.24
CA MET A 103 4.51 -2.03 -21.87
C MET A 103 5.88 -1.40 -21.61
N GLU A 104 6.81 -1.37 -22.58
CA GLU A 104 8.12 -0.75 -22.39
C GLU A 104 8.04 0.77 -22.18
N GLY A 105 8.98 1.28 -21.39
CA GLY A 105 9.22 2.71 -21.18
C GLY A 105 9.14 3.14 -19.72
N ARG A 106 9.13 4.46 -19.50
CA ARG A 106 9.08 5.06 -18.16
C ARG A 106 7.65 5.10 -17.62
N TYR A 107 7.45 4.57 -16.43
CA TYR A 107 6.19 4.57 -15.71
C TYR A 107 6.33 5.21 -14.33
N LYS A 108 5.19 5.55 -13.75
CA LYS A 108 5.07 5.69 -12.31
C LYS A 108 3.81 4.99 -11.85
N GLU A 109 3.91 4.30 -10.74
CA GLU A 109 2.76 3.83 -9.99
C GLU A 109 2.36 4.92 -8.99
N VAL A 110 1.08 5.28 -8.96
CA VAL A 110 0.51 6.21 -7.98
C VAL A 110 -0.39 5.41 -7.06
N ALA A 111 0.00 5.30 -5.79
CA ALA A 111 -0.75 4.61 -4.75
C ALA A 111 -1.43 5.63 -3.84
N ILE A 112 -2.77 5.62 -3.79
CA ILE A 112 -3.58 6.51 -2.97
C ILE A 112 -4.21 5.69 -1.84
N PHE A 113 -3.71 5.90 -0.62
CA PHE A 113 -4.18 5.23 0.58
C PHE A 113 -5.27 6.06 1.25
N GLN A 114 -6.41 5.43 1.46
CA GLN A 114 -7.60 6.03 2.08
C GLN A 114 -8.05 5.19 3.28
N ALA A 115 -8.39 5.87 4.37
CA ALA A 115 -8.92 5.24 5.57
C ALA A 115 -10.34 5.74 5.83
N PHE A 116 -11.27 4.81 6.08
CA PHE A 116 -12.67 5.09 6.36
C PHE A 116 -13.03 4.67 7.77
N ASP A 117 -13.83 5.50 8.45
CA ASP A 117 -14.40 5.16 9.75
C ASP A 117 -15.60 4.20 9.64
N LYS A 118 -16.15 3.76 10.77
CA LYS A 118 -17.30 2.84 10.81
C LYS A 118 -18.58 3.42 10.19
N LYS A 119 -18.65 4.73 10.01
CA LYS A 119 -19.77 5.44 9.35
C LYS A 119 -19.46 5.67 7.86
N ASN A 120 -18.45 4.98 7.33
CA ASN A 120 -17.97 5.10 5.95
C ASN A 120 -17.53 6.52 5.57
N ARG A 121 -17.06 7.30 6.55
CA ARG A 121 -16.56 8.65 6.32
C ARG A 121 -15.06 8.59 6.10
N LEU A 122 -14.61 9.20 5.01
CA LEU A 122 -13.19 9.36 4.72
C LEU A 122 -12.52 10.14 5.86
N LYS A 123 -11.42 9.62 6.41
CA LYS A 123 -10.57 10.40 7.30
C LYS A 123 -9.92 11.52 6.50
N SER A 124 -9.82 12.71 7.09
CA SER A 124 -9.43 13.98 6.44
C SER A 124 -8.06 14.01 5.73
N GLN A 125 -7.26 12.94 5.80
CA GLN A 125 -5.95 12.85 5.15
C GLN A 125 -5.83 11.51 4.42
N SER A 126 -5.70 11.57 3.10
CA SER A 126 -5.22 10.48 2.26
C SER A 126 -3.71 10.57 2.08
N ILE A 127 -3.03 9.44 1.98
CA ILE A 127 -1.60 9.40 1.66
C ILE A 127 -1.45 9.07 0.18
N CYS A 128 -0.67 9.87 -0.54
CA CYS A 128 -0.32 9.62 -1.94
C CYS A 128 1.16 9.26 -2.03
N VAL A 129 1.48 8.13 -2.63
CA VAL A 129 2.85 7.67 -2.87
C VAL A 129 3.04 7.51 -4.37
N GLU A 130 4.09 8.12 -4.91
CA GLU A 130 4.48 7.93 -6.31
C GLU A 130 5.77 7.11 -6.39
N ILE A 131 5.75 6.05 -7.18
CA ILE A 131 6.88 5.15 -7.38
C ILE A 131 7.26 5.20 -8.87
N PRO A 132 8.22 6.06 -9.27
CA PRO A 132 8.70 6.10 -10.64
C PRO A 132 9.57 4.86 -10.94
N GLY A 133 9.48 4.35 -12.16
CA GLY A 133 10.25 3.20 -12.62
C GLY A 133 10.30 3.09 -14.15
N GLU A 134 11.03 2.11 -14.65
CA GLU A 134 11.11 1.80 -16.07
C GLU A 134 10.78 0.33 -16.28
N ILE A 135 9.84 0.06 -17.19
CA ILE A 135 9.51 -1.29 -17.61
C ILE A 135 10.34 -1.60 -18.84
N ILE A 136 11.18 -2.62 -18.73
CA ILE A 136 11.97 -3.18 -19.82
C ILE A 136 11.39 -4.54 -20.21
N ARG A 137 11.50 -4.89 -21.49
CA ARG A 137 11.22 -6.24 -21.95
C ARG A 137 12.37 -7.15 -21.58
N ILE A 138 12.03 -8.31 -21.02
CA ILE A 138 12.94 -9.41 -20.70
C ILE A 138 12.84 -10.46 -21.80
#